data_AF-A0A0F9FHV1-F1
#
_entry.id   AF-A0A0F9FHV1-F1
#
_cell.length_a   1.000
_cell.length_b   1.000
_cell.length_c   1.000
_cell.angle_alpha   90.00
_cell.angle_beta   90.00
_cell.angle_gamma   90.00
#
_symmetry.space_group_name_H-M   'P 1'
#
loop_
_entity.id
_entity.type
_entity.pdbx_description
1 polymer ?
#
loop_
_entity_poly.entity_id
_entity_poly.type
_entity_poly.pdbx_seq_one_letter_code
_entity_poly.pdbx_strand_id
1 'polypeptide(L)'
;MILLEADFGQQEMRVMAHVSQCLRLLQIFWDGRDVHTEAAMAIMGLPREKAELDDNRRPMKRVNFGVIYGITEEGLYEDLLENEIEGWSKEDCKQLIEDWYILHPEVKEWRLETIAFARRKGYVVDMFGRRRFVPEMMCPIRKVQESGARMAANMPIQS
;
A
#
# COMPACT_ATOMS: atom_id res chain seq x y z
N MET A 1 -22.03 13.26 -29.78
CA MET A 1 -21.90 13.45 -28.32
C MET A 1 -20.45 13.17 -27.96
N ILE A 2 -19.78 14.07 -27.24
CA ILE A 2 -18.41 13.87 -26.75
C ILE A 2 -18.52 13.55 -25.26
N LEU A 3 -17.86 12.48 -24.82
CA LEU A 3 -17.70 12.13 -23.40
C LEU A 3 -16.29 12.53 -22.97
N LEU A 4 -16.16 13.11 -21.78
CA LEU A 4 -14.91 13.51 -21.16
C LEU A 4 -14.79 12.79 -19.81
N GLU A 5 -13.63 12.17 -19.55
CA GLU A 5 -13.31 11.47 -18.30
C GLU A 5 -12.06 12.12 -17.66
N ALA A 6 -12.07 12.23 -16.33
CA ALA A 6 -10.94 12.70 -15.56
C ALA A 6 -10.80 11.82 -14.31
N ASP A 7 -9.66 11.14 -14.19
CA ASP A 7 -9.30 10.27 -13.05
C ASP A 7 -8.11 10.87 -12.30
N PHE A 8 -8.08 10.69 -10.98
CA PHE A 8 -6.96 11.09 -10.14
C PHE A 8 -5.81 10.08 -10.23
N GLY A 9 -4.71 10.48 -10.86
CA GLY A 9 -3.51 9.65 -10.95
C GLY A 9 -2.94 9.23 -9.59
N GLN A 10 -3.03 7.93 -9.28
CA GLN A 10 -2.45 7.28 -8.09
C GLN A 10 -2.85 7.95 -6.76
N GLN A 11 -4.11 8.37 -6.65
CA GLN A 11 -4.61 9.14 -5.50
C GLN A 11 -4.28 8.50 -4.15
N GLU A 12 -4.53 7.20 -3.99
CA GLU A 12 -4.34 6.51 -2.70
C GLU A 12 -2.87 6.46 -2.26
N MET A 13 -1.94 6.28 -3.21
CA MET A 13 -0.51 6.34 -2.91
C MET A 13 -0.06 7.75 -2.52
N ARG A 14 -0.67 8.80 -3.09
CA ARG A 14 -0.40 10.19 -2.71
C ARG A 14 -0.93 10.49 -1.31
N VAL A 15 -2.12 9.99 -0.98
CA VAL A 15 -2.67 10.09 0.38
C VAL A 15 -1.78 9.33 1.36
N MET A 16 -1.34 8.11 1.02
CA MET A 16 -0.38 7.34 1.82
C MET A 16 0.91 8.13 2.07
N ALA A 17 1.51 8.70 1.03
CA ALA A 17 2.71 9.53 1.14
C ALA A 17 2.49 10.71 2.10
N HIS A 18 1.32 11.35 2.01
CA HIS A 18 0.96 12.46 2.88
C HIS A 18 0.74 12.04 4.34
N VAL A 19 -0.07 11.01 4.61
CA VAL A 19 -0.39 10.63 6.00
C VAL A 19 0.79 9.98 6.72
N SER A 20 1.63 9.23 5.99
CA SER A 20 2.85 8.62 6.54
C SER A 20 4.05 9.56 6.57
N GLN A 21 4.00 10.69 5.86
CA GLN A 21 5.13 11.59 5.67
C GLN A 21 6.39 10.89 5.09
N CYS A 22 6.19 9.82 4.32
CA CYS A 22 7.29 9.07 3.73
C CYS A 22 8.04 9.91 2.69
N LEU A 23 9.28 10.30 3.01
CA LEU A 23 10.09 11.23 2.20
C LEU A 23 10.31 10.71 0.78
N ARG A 24 10.57 9.41 0.62
CA ARG A 24 10.77 8.79 -0.70
C ARG A 24 9.51 8.92 -1.57
N LEU A 25 8.34 8.57 -1.04
CA LEU A 25 7.09 8.66 -1.79
C LEU A 25 6.74 10.12 -2.12
N LEU A 26 6.90 11.03 -1.15
CA LEU A 26 6.68 12.46 -1.36
C LEU A 26 7.56 12.98 -2.50
N GLN A 27 8.85 12.64 -2.50
CA GLN A 27 9.79 13.07 -3.54
C GLN A 27 9.43 12.50 -4.92
N ILE A 28 9.08 11.21 -5.01
CA ILE A 28 8.64 10.57 -6.26
C ILE A 28 7.46 11.34 -6.87
N PHE A 29 6.44 11.65 -6.05
CA PHE A 29 5.26 12.35 -6.52
C PHE A 29 5.50 13.83 -6.81
N TRP A 30 6.39 14.49 -6.06
CA TRP A 30 6.78 15.88 -6.29
C TRP A 30 7.51 16.03 -7.63
N ASP A 31 8.38 15.08 -7.96
CA ASP A 31 9.15 15.07 -9.20
C ASP A 31 8.35 14.53 -10.40
N GLY A 32 7.07 14.16 -10.21
CA GLY A 32 6.22 13.61 -11.27
C GLY A 32 6.67 12.25 -11.79
N ARG A 33 7.45 11.48 -11.01
CA ARG A 33 7.92 10.14 -11.39
C ARG A 33 6.86 9.07 -11.17
N ASP A 34 6.90 8.02 -11.98
CA ASP A 34 6.01 6.86 -11.83
C ASP A 34 6.46 5.98 -10.67
N VAL A 35 5.66 5.91 -9.60
CA VAL A 35 6.00 5.19 -8.37
C VAL A 35 6.19 3.68 -8.57
N HIS A 36 5.57 3.10 -9.60
CA HIS A 36 5.69 1.67 -9.88
C HIS A 36 7.02 1.36 -10.58
N THR A 37 7.42 2.20 -11.54
CA THR A 37 8.76 2.16 -12.14
C THR A 37 9.84 2.40 -11.09
N GLU A 38 9.68 3.38 -10.20
CA GLU A 38 10.65 3.64 -9.13
C GLU A 38 10.78 2.44 -8.17
N ALA A 39 9.68 1.77 -7.85
CA ALA A 39 9.69 0.54 -7.07
C ALA A 39 10.42 -0.60 -7.81
N ALA A 40 10.18 -0.76 -9.12
CA ALA A 40 10.87 -1.78 -9.93
C ALA A 40 12.38 -1.52 -10.00
N MET A 41 12.79 -0.27 -10.18
CA MET A 41 14.22 0.10 -10.15
C MET A 41 14.86 -0.22 -8.79
N ALA A 42 14.18 0.12 -7.70
CA ALA A 42 14.73 -0.01 -6.36
C ALA A 42 14.77 -1.46 -5.85
N ILE A 43 13.70 -2.22 -6.07
CA ILE A 43 13.54 -3.59 -5.53
C ILE A 43 14.18 -4.61 -6.47
N MET A 44 13.97 -4.50 -7.78
CA MET A 44 14.49 -5.46 -8.75
C MET A 44 15.89 -5.08 -9.27
N GLY A 45 16.43 -3.92 -8.88
CA GLY A 45 17.75 -3.45 -9.31
C GLY A 45 17.85 -3.15 -10.81
N LEU A 46 16.73 -2.78 -11.44
CA LEU A 46 16.65 -2.58 -12.88
C LEU A 46 17.01 -1.13 -13.28
N PRO A 47 17.67 -0.93 -14.44
CA PRO A 47 17.75 0.39 -15.03
C PRO A 47 16.35 0.86 -15.48
N ARG A 48 16.16 2.18 -15.57
CA ARG A 48 14.85 2.81 -15.86
C ARG A 48 14.19 2.21 -17.10
N GLU A 49 14.94 2.04 -18.18
CA GLU A 49 14.43 1.56 -19.46
C GLU A 49 13.84 0.14 -19.35
N LYS A 50 14.36 -0.68 -18.44
CA LYS A 50 13.81 -2.01 -18.14
C LYS A 50 12.65 -1.93 -17.16
N ALA A 51 12.73 -1.04 -16.16
CA ALA A 51 11.69 -0.88 -15.15
C ALA A 51 10.38 -0.29 -15.70
N GLU A 52 10.45 0.47 -16.79
CA GLU A 52 9.27 1.01 -17.48
C GLU A 52 8.52 -0.06 -18.31
N LEU A 53 9.15 -1.19 -18.60
CA LEU A 53 8.49 -2.30 -19.27
C LEU A 53 7.38 -2.88 -18.37
N ASP A 54 6.23 -3.15 -18.98
CA ASP A 54 5.03 -3.60 -18.26
C ASP A 54 5.28 -4.87 -17.42
N ASP A 55 6.11 -5.79 -17.88
CA ASP A 55 6.44 -7.03 -17.16
C ASP A 55 7.11 -6.77 -15.79
N ASN A 56 7.79 -5.63 -15.63
CA ASN A 56 8.44 -5.23 -14.38
C ASN A 56 7.59 -4.22 -13.60
N ARG A 57 6.90 -3.33 -14.32
CA ARG A 57 6.06 -2.30 -13.71
C ARG A 57 4.76 -2.85 -13.12
N ARG A 58 4.11 -3.81 -13.78
CA ARG A 58 2.83 -4.40 -13.35
C ARG A 58 2.92 -5.12 -12.01
N PRO A 59 3.91 -6.01 -11.75
CA PRO A 59 4.08 -6.62 -10.43
C PRO A 59 4.25 -5.56 -9.34
N MET A 60 5.07 -4.54 -9.58
CA MET A 60 5.28 -3.46 -8.60
C MET A 60 4.05 -2.59 -8.39
N LYS A 61 3.21 -2.44 -9.40
CA LYS A 61 1.88 -1.84 -9.24
C LYS A 61 1.04 -2.66 -8.25
N ARG A 62 0.98 -3.98 -8.42
CA ARG A 62 0.26 -4.88 -7.49
C ARG A 62 0.83 -4.80 -6.07
N VAL A 63 2.15 -4.82 -5.91
CA VAL A 63 2.81 -4.62 -4.60
C VAL A 63 2.40 -3.30 -3.98
N ASN A 64 2.55 -2.17 -4.68
CA ASN A 64 2.22 -0.84 -4.17
C ASN A 64 0.76 -0.72 -3.71
N PHE A 65 -0.20 -1.26 -4.45
CA PHE A 65 -1.60 -1.27 -4.01
C PHE A 65 -1.83 -2.26 -2.88
N GLY A 66 -1.25 -3.45 -2.94
CA GLY A 66 -1.40 -4.47 -1.90
C GLY A 66 -0.88 -4.01 -0.53
N VAL A 67 0.30 -3.38 -0.47
CA VAL A 67 0.88 -2.92 0.79
C VAL A 67 0.08 -1.79 1.44
N ILE A 68 -0.58 -0.92 0.66
CA ILE A 68 -1.55 0.06 1.18
C ILE A 68 -2.61 -0.69 2.01
N TYR A 69 -3.10 -1.81 1.48
CA TYR A 69 -4.17 -2.60 2.09
C TYR A 69 -3.72 -3.60 3.16
N GLY A 70 -2.41 -3.76 3.35
CA GLY A 70 -1.85 -4.79 4.24
C GLY A 70 -2.09 -6.18 3.70
N ILE A 71 -1.84 -6.35 2.39
CA ILE A 71 -1.80 -7.65 1.73
C ILE A 71 -0.79 -8.57 2.43
N THR A 72 -1.12 -9.86 2.51
CA THR A 72 -0.16 -10.89 2.95
C THR A 72 0.60 -11.41 1.74
N GLU A 73 1.65 -12.19 1.99
CA GLU A 73 2.42 -12.87 0.95
C GLU A 73 1.54 -13.81 0.10
N GLU A 74 0.59 -14.54 0.72
CA GLU A 74 -0.37 -15.36 -0.04
C GLU A 74 -1.34 -14.49 -0.84
N GLY A 75 -1.84 -13.41 -0.24
CA GLY A 75 -2.74 -12.50 -0.93
C GLY A 75 -2.07 -11.83 -2.13
N LEU A 76 -0.79 -11.46 -2.01
CA LEU A 76 -0.03 -10.89 -3.12
C LEU A 76 0.23 -11.94 -4.21
N TYR A 77 0.58 -13.16 -3.83
CA TYR A 77 0.77 -14.25 -4.78
C TYR A 77 -0.53 -14.55 -5.56
N GLU A 78 -1.66 -14.65 -4.88
CA GLU A 78 -2.98 -14.83 -5.50
C GLU A 78 -3.32 -13.64 -6.43
N ASP A 79 -3.08 -12.41 -5.98
CA ASP A 79 -3.30 -11.20 -6.75
C ASP A 79 -2.45 -11.13 -8.02
N LEU A 80 -1.17 -11.56 -7.97
CA LEU A 80 -0.33 -11.66 -9.15
C LEU A 80 -0.86 -12.70 -10.14
N LEU A 81 -1.29 -13.87 -9.67
CA LEU A 81 -1.88 -14.92 -10.51
C LEU A 81 -3.18 -14.46 -11.19
N GLU A 82 -4.08 -13.83 -10.44
CA GLU A 82 -5.35 -13.30 -10.98
C GLU A 82 -5.14 -12.23 -12.05
N ASN A 83 -4.01 -11.53 -12.00
CA ASN A 83 -3.63 -10.50 -12.97
C ASN A 83 -2.73 -11.05 -14.10
N GLU A 84 -2.64 -12.36 -14.28
CA GLU A 84 -1.84 -13.03 -15.32
C GLU A 84 -0.34 -12.67 -15.24
N ILE A 85 0.18 -12.47 -14.02
CA ILE A 85 1.59 -12.20 -13.75
C ILE A 85 2.22 -13.47 -13.17
N GLU A 86 2.97 -14.18 -14.00
CA GLU A 86 3.64 -15.43 -13.63
C GLU A 86 5.12 -15.22 -13.27
N GLY A 87 5.79 -16.27 -12.78
CA GLY A 87 7.22 -16.26 -12.50
C GLY A 87 7.61 -15.82 -11.08
N TRP A 88 6.63 -15.61 -10.20
CA TRP A 88 6.84 -15.26 -8.79
C TRP A 88 6.42 -16.43 -7.90
N SER A 89 7.19 -16.74 -6.87
CA SER A 89 6.81 -17.66 -5.81
C SER A 89 6.22 -16.91 -4.61
N LYS A 90 5.63 -17.65 -3.66
CA LYS A 90 5.18 -17.08 -2.37
C LYS A 90 6.35 -16.47 -1.59
N GLU A 91 7.53 -17.09 -1.65
CA GLU A 91 8.73 -16.57 -0.99
C GLU A 91 9.16 -15.23 -1.63
N ASP A 92 9.09 -15.12 -2.95
CA ASP A 92 9.39 -13.86 -3.65
C ASP A 92 8.38 -12.78 -3.26
N CYS A 93 7.08 -13.11 -3.18
CA CYS A 93 6.05 -12.16 -2.75
C CYS A 93 6.30 -11.62 -1.35
N LYS A 94 6.73 -12.48 -0.43
CA LYS A 94 7.14 -12.06 0.91
C LYS A 94 8.33 -11.10 0.86
N GLN A 95 9.38 -11.46 0.10
CA GLN A 95 10.55 -10.60 -0.05
C GLN A 95 10.20 -9.24 -0.66
N LEU A 96 9.34 -9.21 -1.68
CA LEU A 96 8.85 -7.96 -2.30
C LEU A 96 8.17 -7.05 -1.29
N ILE A 97 7.33 -7.59 -0.41
CA ILE A 97 6.66 -6.83 0.64
C ILE A 97 7.68 -6.31 1.67
N GLU A 98 8.63 -7.15 2.08
CA GLU A 98 9.68 -6.78 3.03
C GLU A 98 10.58 -5.66 2.49
N ASP A 99 11.08 -5.81 1.26
CA ASP A 99 11.91 -4.81 0.58
C ASP A 99 11.15 -3.50 0.39
N TRP A 100 9.86 -3.57 0.07
CA TRP A 100 9.02 -2.38 -0.05
C TRP A 100 8.94 -1.62 1.28
N TYR A 101 8.76 -2.31 2.41
CA TYR A 101 8.74 -1.65 3.72
C TYR A 101 10.13 -1.17 4.17
N ILE A 102 11.22 -1.83 3.74
CA ILE A 102 12.60 -1.34 3.97
C ILE A 102 12.81 -0.01 3.24
N LEU A 103 12.26 0.14 2.03
CA LEU A 103 12.33 1.38 1.26
C LEU A 103 11.42 2.50 1.79
N HIS A 104 10.36 2.14 2.54
CA HIS A 104 9.34 3.06 3.05
C HIS A 104 9.08 2.84 4.55
N PRO A 105 10.09 3.01 5.43
CA PRO A 105 9.97 2.72 6.85
C PRO A 105 8.91 3.57 7.56
N GLU A 106 8.71 4.82 7.12
CA GLU A 106 7.72 5.73 7.71
C GLU A 106 6.29 5.25 7.47
N VAL A 107 6.04 4.56 6.35
CA VAL A 107 4.73 3.93 6.08
C VAL A 107 4.47 2.80 7.07
N LYS A 108 5.49 1.98 7.35
CA LYS A 108 5.37 0.88 8.33
C LYS A 108 5.11 1.43 9.72
N GLU A 109 5.84 2.45 10.14
CA GLU A 109 5.68 3.11 11.43
C GLU A 109 4.28 3.71 11.57
N TRP A 110 3.86 4.55 10.63
CA TRP A 110 2.54 5.15 10.59
C TRP A 110 1.41 4.12 10.69
N ARG A 111 1.54 2.98 9.98
CA ARG A 111 0.58 1.89 10.02
C ARG A 111 0.49 1.27 11.41
N LEU A 112 1.62 0.97 12.03
CA LEU A 112 1.69 0.40 13.38
C LEU A 112 1.11 1.37 14.42
N GLU A 113 1.39 2.66 14.30
CA GLU A 113 0.85 3.70 15.16
C GLU A 113 -0.68 3.82 15.02
N THR A 114 -1.19 3.79 13.79
CA THR A 114 -2.63 3.85 13.50
C THR A 114 -3.37 2.65 14.10
N ILE A 115 -2.82 1.45 13.95
CA ILE A 115 -3.37 0.23 14.55
C ILE A 115 -3.32 0.32 16.08
N ALA A 116 -2.20 0.79 16.65
CA ALA A 116 -2.06 0.95 18.10
C ALA A 116 -3.03 2.00 18.65
N PHE A 117 -3.25 3.10 17.94
CA PHE A 117 -4.26 4.10 18.26
C PHE A 117 -5.66 3.49 18.27
N ALA A 118 -6.01 2.73 17.24
CA ALA A 118 -7.30 2.05 17.14
C ALA A 118 -7.52 1.05 18.29
N ARG A 119 -6.49 0.31 18.71
CA ARG A 119 -6.56 -0.59 19.88
C ARG A 119 -6.82 0.16 21.18
N ARG A 120 -6.22 1.34 21.36
CA ARG A 120 -6.37 2.13 22.59
C ARG A 120 -7.68 2.91 22.65
N LYS A 121 -8.17 3.38 21.50
CA LYS A 121 -9.29 4.34 21.43
C LYS A 121 -10.58 3.74 20.90
N GLY A 122 -10.52 2.59 20.21
CA GLY A 122 -11.68 1.94 19.58
C GLY A 122 -12.16 2.63 18.30
N TYR A 123 -11.40 3.58 17.76
CA TYR A 123 -11.70 4.28 16.50
C TYR A 123 -10.42 4.76 15.82
N VAL A 124 -10.53 5.12 14.54
CA VAL A 124 -9.50 5.82 13.75
C VAL A 124 -10.05 7.15 13.22
N VAL A 125 -9.15 8.04 12.81
CA VAL A 125 -9.47 9.38 12.31
C VAL A 125 -8.76 9.62 10.99
N ASP A 126 -9.44 10.22 10.02
CA ASP A 126 -8.80 10.67 8.78
C ASP A 126 -8.18 12.08 8.90
N MET A 127 -7.57 12.56 7.82
CA MET A 127 -6.96 13.90 7.76
C MET A 127 -7.95 15.07 7.93
N PHE A 128 -9.25 14.83 7.76
CA PHE A 128 -10.31 15.84 7.90
C PHE A 128 -11.03 15.75 9.25
N GLY A 129 -10.64 14.84 10.13
CA GLY A 129 -11.23 14.65 11.45
C GLY A 129 -12.42 13.68 11.50
N ARG A 130 -12.77 13.01 10.39
CA ARG A 130 -13.84 12.00 10.36
C ARG A 130 -13.40 10.79 11.18
N ARG A 131 -14.26 10.32 12.08
CA ARG A 131 -14.00 9.16 12.93
C ARG A 131 -14.73 7.92 12.43
N ARG A 132 -14.04 6.78 12.38
CA ARG A 132 -14.65 5.46 12.19
C ARG A 132 -14.36 4.60 13.41
N PHE A 133 -15.41 4.11 14.06
CA PHE A 133 -15.28 3.14 15.13
C PHE A 133 -14.85 1.78 14.58
N VAL A 134 -13.96 1.11 15.30
CA VAL A 134 -13.40 -0.21 14.94
C VAL A 134 -13.56 -1.15 16.15
N PRO A 135 -14.80 -1.56 16.49
CA PRO A 135 -15.06 -2.41 17.66
C PRO A 135 -14.38 -3.78 17.58
N GLU A 136 -14.03 -4.24 16.37
CA GLU A 136 -13.29 -5.49 16.12
C GLU A 136 -11.95 -5.54 16.85
N MET A 137 -11.34 -4.38 17.13
CA MET A 137 -10.09 -4.27 17.87
C MET A 137 -10.21 -4.71 19.33
N MET A 138 -11.42 -4.69 19.88
CA MET A 138 -11.73 -5.12 21.25
C MET A 138 -12.22 -6.58 21.31
N CYS A 139 -12.42 -7.23 20.16
CA CYS A 139 -12.86 -8.61 20.11
C CYS A 139 -11.75 -9.54 20.63
N PRO A 140 -12.03 -10.56 21.46
CA PRO A 140 -11.02 -11.53 21.88
C PRO A 140 -10.59 -12.48 20.75
N ILE A 141 -11.34 -12.56 19.65
CA ILE A 141 -11.04 -13.45 18.53
C ILE A 141 -9.97 -12.81 17.64
N ARG A 142 -8.78 -13.44 17.59
CA ARG A 142 -7.62 -12.94 16.84
C ARG A 142 -7.93 -12.61 15.36
N LYS A 143 -8.65 -13.49 14.65
CA LYS A 143 -9.04 -13.24 13.25
C LYS A 143 -9.89 -11.98 13.08
N VAL A 144 -10.76 -11.68 14.06
CA VAL A 144 -11.60 -10.48 14.06
C VAL A 144 -10.72 -9.25 14.31
N GLN A 145 -9.79 -9.33 15.27
CA GLN A 145 -8.82 -8.25 15.52
C GLN A 145 -7.95 -7.94 14.30
N GLU A 146 -7.46 -8.96 13.60
CA GLU A 146 -6.65 -8.79 12.38
C GLU A 146 -7.46 -8.12 11.26
N SER A 147 -8.74 -8.50 11.10
CA SER A 147 -9.66 -7.80 10.20
C SER A 147 -9.86 -6.34 10.60
N GLY A 148 -10.09 -6.08 11.89
CA GLY A 148 -10.18 -4.73 12.46
C GLY A 148 -8.93 -3.89 12.22
N ALA A 149 -7.75 -4.48 12.39
CA ALA A 149 -6.48 -3.80 12.18
C ALA A 149 -6.28 -3.40 10.70
N ARG A 150 -6.68 -4.26 9.75
CA ARG A 150 -6.69 -3.91 8.32
C ARG A 150 -7.65 -2.76 8.04
N MET A 151 -8.88 -2.81 8.56
CA MET A 151 -9.83 -1.69 8.39
C MET A 151 -9.33 -0.38 9.00
N ALA A 152 -8.70 -0.45 10.18
CA ALA A 152 -8.14 0.70 10.87
C ALA A 152 -7.01 1.35 10.06
N ALA A 153 -6.12 0.56 9.46
CA ALA A 153 -5.04 1.07 8.63
C ALA A 153 -5.53 1.64 7.28
N ASN A 154 -6.56 1.05 6.69
CA ASN A 154 -7.04 1.43 5.36
C ASN A 154 -7.96 2.66 5.40
N MET A 155 -8.75 2.82 6.46
CA MET A 155 -9.76 3.88 6.54
C MET A 155 -9.18 5.30 6.37
N PRO A 156 -8.06 5.69 7.01
CA PRO A 156 -7.51 7.04 6.82
C PRO A 156 -7.09 7.35 5.37
N ILE A 157 -6.87 6.33 4.54
CA ILE A 157 -6.43 6.46 3.15
C ILE A 157 -7.63 6.55 2.20
N GLN A 158 -8.63 5.71 2.41
CA GLN A 158 -9.84 5.61 1.55
C GLN A 158 -10.96 6.58 1.93
N SER A 159 -10.69 7.48 2.87
CA SER A 159 -11.72 8.19 3.62
C SER A 159 -12.54 9.16 2.78
#